data_AF-A0A936L2A0-F1
#
_entry.id   AF-A0A936L2A0-F1
#
_cell.length_a   1.000
_cell.length_b   1.000
_cell.length_c   1.000
_cell.angle_alpha   90.00
_cell.angle_beta   90.00
_cell.angle_gamma   90.00
#
_symmetry.space_group_name_H-M   'P 1'
#
loop_
_entity.id
_entity.type
_entity.pdbx_description
1 polymer ?
#
loop_
_entity_poly.entity_id
_entity_poly.type
_entity_poly.pdbx_seq_one_letter_code
_entity_poly.pdbx_strand_id
1 'polypeptide(L)'
;MLKKMFNWFIDKWLAGFLTATFFFMLKLYIDLPDEKKTDFFNFDWLKSILQTEIVLWKVVILIGFVIIMFWLRNWWKKRKDNSLYDFLSRPNDPAFNYRVDTFGVDNAKWTWDYDWEPYKKSIIVKDVLPLCPVCNSKMEFDGFYTSNSATCVKCRLEGKQYHFNLRQFDIDVSKEIIRRLNTGEWRARMK
;
A
#
# COMPACT_ATOMS: atom_id res chain seq x y z
N MET A 1 -5.08 -13.85 -26.48
CA MET A 1 -5.84 -14.69 -25.53
C MET A 1 -7.14 -14.02 -25.07
N LEU A 2 -7.08 -12.76 -24.60
CA LEU A 2 -8.27 -11.97 -24.18
C LEU A 2 -9.40 -11.89 -25.21
N LYS A 3 -9.10 -11.69 -26.50
CA LYS A 3 -10.13 -11.59 -27.56
C LYS A 3 -10.95 -12.88 -27.74
N LYS A 4 -10.33 -14.05 -27.56
CA LYS A 4 -11.02 -15.35 -27.62
C LYS A 4 -11.91 -15.58 -26.40
N MET A 5 -11.44 -15.20 -25.21
CA MET A 5 -12.24 -15.28 -23.98
C MET A 5 -13.44 -14.32 -24.01
N PHE A 6 -13.26 -13.12 -24.56
CA PHE A 6 -14.33 -12.14 -24.69
C PHE A 6 -15.40 -12.59 -25.68
N ASN A 7 -15.00 -13.09 -26.87
CA ASN A 7 -15.95 -13.66 -27.83
C ASN A 7 -16.69 -14.86 -27.24
N TRP A 8 -15.99 -15.75 -26.52
CA TRP A 8 -16.63 -16.89 -25.85
C TRP A 8 -17.62 -16.46 -24.77
N PHE A 9 -17.29 -15.42 -24.00
CA PHE A 9 -18.19 -14.87 -22.98
C PHE A 9 -19.43 -14.22 -23.62
N ILE A 10 -19.25 -13.47 -24.72
CA ILE A 10 -20.37 -12.91 -25.49
C ILE A 10 -21.24 -14.02 -26.05
N ASP A 11 -20.67 -15.04 -26.67
CA ASP A 11 -21.44 -16.15 -27.25
C ASP A 11 -22.26 -16.89 -26.18
N LYS A 12 -21.66 -17.15 -25.01
CA LYS A 12 -22.35 -17.81 -23.89
C LYS A 12 -23.41 -16.91 -23.25
N TRP A 13 -23.13 -15.62 -23.11
CA TRP A 13 -24.09 -14.66 -22.57
C TRP A 13 -25.26 -14.44 -23.53
N LEU A 14 -24.99 -14.29 -24.83
CA LEU A 14 -26.00 -14.14 -25.87
C LEU A 14 -26.87 -15.39 -25.98
N ALA A 15 -26.27 -16.58 -25.94
CA ALA A 15 -27.03 -17.83 -25.93
C ALA A 15 -27.91 -17.96 -24.69
N GLY A 16 -27.39 -17.63 -23.50
CA GLY A 16 -28.16 -17.64 -22.25
C GLY A 16 -29.26 -16.58 -22.21
N PHE A 17 -29.01 -15.40 -22.79
CA PHE A 17 -30.00 -14.35 -22.94
C PHE A 17 -31.11 -14.82 -23.86
N LEU A 18 -30.79 -15.29 -25.07
CA LEU A 18 -31.76 -15.75 -26.07
C LEU A 18 -32.63 -16.91 -25.56
N THR A 19 -32.04 -17.88 -24.85
CA THR A 19 -32.81 -18.98 -24.27
C THR A 19 -33.76 -18.50 -23.17
N ALA A 20 -33.32 -17.57 -22.32
CA ALA A 20 -34.18 -16.95 -21.31
C ALA A 20 -35.31 -16.13 -21.94
N THR A 21 -35.03 -15.35 -22.98
CA THR A 21 -36.07 -14.60 -23.71
C THR A 21 -37.08 -15.54 -24.34
N PHE A 22 -36.62 -16.62 -24.97
CA PHE A 22 -37.51 -17.59 -25.60
C PHE A 22 -38.40 -18.30 -24.58
N PHE A 23 -37.82 -18.69 -23.43
CA PHE A 23 -38.58 -19.32 -22.35
C PHE A 23 -39.59 -18.36 -21.72
N PHE A 24 -39.21 -17.10 -21.54
CA PHE A 24 -40.08 -16.05 -21.03
C PHE A 24 -41.24 -15.75 -21.98
N MET A 25 -40.96 -15.67 -23.28
CA MET A 25 -41.97 -15.51 -24.34
C MET A 25 -42.95 -16.69 -24.38
N LEU A 26 -42.44 -17.92 -24.28
CA LEU A 26 -43.26 -19.12 -24.27
C LEU A 26 -44.15 -19.19 -23.03
N LYS A 27 -43.61 -18.83 -21.87
CA LYS A 27 -44.36 -18.76 -20.62
C LYS A 27 -45.46 -17.70 -20.68
N LEU A 28 -45.14 -16.49 -21.18
CA LEU A 28 -46.12 -15.43 -21.39
C LEU A 28 -47.26 -15.88 -22.31
N TYR A 29 -46.95 -16.60 -23.39
CA TYR A 29 -47.97 -17.13 -24.29
C TYR A 29 -48.90 -18.15 -23.61
N ILE A 30 -48.35 -19.05 -22.80
CA ILE A 30 -49.12 -20.06 -22.05
C ILE A 30 -50.04 -19.39 -21.02
N ASP A 31 -49.53 -18.35 -20.34
CA ASP A 31 -50.25 -17.64 -19.27
C ASP A 31 -51.31 -16.64 -19.81
N LEU A 32 -51.36 -16.39 -21.13
CA LEU A 32 -52.39 -15.54 -21.73
C LEU A 32 -53.74 -16.28 -21.86
N PRO A 33 -54.89 -15.61 -21.67
CA PRO A 33 -56.21 -16.17 -21.96
C PRO A 33 -56.39 -16.43 -23.47
N ASP A 34 -57.10 -17.51 -23.83
CA ASP A 34 -57.19 -18.02 -25.22
C ASP A 34 -57.67 -16.96 -26.23
N GLU A 35 -58.55 -16.06 -25.82
CA GLU A 35 -59.08 -14.95 -26.62
C GLU A 35 -58.02 -13.96 -27.11
N LYS A 36 -56.87 -13.88 -26.43
CA LYS A 36 -55.76 -12.96 -26.75
C LYS A 36 -54.53 -13.66 -27.34
N LYS A 37 -54.55 -14.98 -27.45
CA LYS A 37 -53.43 -15.77 -28.03
C LYS A 37 -53.29 -15.56 -29.53
N THR A 38 -54.41 -15.30 -30.23
CA THR A 38 -54.43 -15.04 -31.68
C THR A 38 -53.61 -13.81 -32.07
N ASP A 39 -53.51 -12.82 -31.18
CA ASP A 39 -52.78 -11.57 -31.41
C ASP A 39 -51.33 -11.60 -30.88
N PHE A 40 -50.94 -12.64 -30.14
CA PHE A 40 -49.62 -12.71 -29.51
C PHE A 40 -48.47 -12.79 -30.53
N PHE A 41 -48.67 -13.57 -31.60
CA PHE A 41 -47.72 -13.69 -32.72
C PHE A 41 -47.92 -12.64 -33.82
N ASN A 42 -48.94 -11.78 -33.72
CA ASN A 42 -49.03 -10.60 -34.59
C ASN A 42 -47.98 -9.54 -34.23
N PHE A 43 -47.25 -9.72 -33.11
CA PHE A 43 -46.19 -8.83 -32.66
C PHE A 43 -46.62 -7.35 -32.55
N ASP A 44 -47.93 -7.06 -32.49
CA ASP A 44 -48.43 -5.69 -32.36
C ASP A 44 -47.95 -5.05 -31.06
N TRP A 45 -47.74 -5.85 -30.01
CA TRP A 45 -47.07 -5.43 -28.78
C TRP A 45 -45.59 -5.10 -28.99
N LEU A 46 -44.86 -5.84 -29.84
CA LEU A 46 -43.46 -5.56 -30.19
C LEU A 46 -43.37 -4.31 -31.07
N LYS A 47 -44.30 -4.14 -32.01
CA LYS A 47 -44.47 -2.94 -32.81
C LYS A 47 -44.78 -1.75 -31.91
N SER A 48 -45.63 -1.91 -30.90
CA SER A 48 -45.89 -0.90 -29.87
C SER A 48 -44.63 -0.58 -29.07
N ILE A 49 -43.80 -1.55 -28.68
CA ILE A 49 -42.51 -1.34 -27.99
C ILE A 49 -41.47 -0.66 -28.91
N LEU A 50 -41.41 -1.03 -30.20
CA LEU A 50 -40.49 -0.47 -31.19
C LEU A 50 -40.90 0.92 -31.67
N GLN A 51 -42.21 1.18 -31.72
CA GLN A 51 -42.81 2.50 -32.00
C GLN A 51 -42.98 3.34 -30.74
N THR A 52 -42.79 2.76 -29.56
CA THR A 52 -42.59 3.55 -28.35
C THR A 52 -41.34 4.34 -28.65
N GLU A 53 -41.47 5.65 -28.85
CA GLU A 53 -40.34 6.53 -28.96
C GLU A 53 -39.52 6.35 -27.68
N ILE A 54 -38.49 5.50 -27.76
CA ILE A 54 -37.46 5.43 -26.74
C ILE A 54 -36.78 6.78 -26.88
N VAL A 55 -37.27 7.75 -26.11
CA VAL A 55 -36.76 9.10 -26.10
C VAL A 55 -35.26 8.98 -25.89
N LEU A 56 -34.49 9.31 -26.92
CA LEU A 56 -33.06 9.01 -27.04
C LEU A 56 -32.28 9.46 -25.79
N TRP A 57 -32.77 10.53 -25.16
CA TRP A 57 -32.37 11.04 -23.85
C TRP A 57 -32.38 9.99 -22.72
N LYS A 58 -33.38 9.11 -22.60
CA LYS A 58 -33.44 8.07 -21.55
C LYS A 58 -32.29 7.07 -21.67
N VAL A 59 -31.91 6.70 -22.90
CA VAL A 59 -30.77 5.81 -23.16
C VAL A 59 -29.45 6.52 -22.84
N VAL A 60 -29.35 7.80 -23.22
CA VAL A 60 -28.17 8.63 -22.93
C VAL A 60 -27.96 8.81 -21.42
N ILE A 61 -29.03 9.02 -20.63
CA ILE A 61 -28.94 9.06 -19.16
C ILE A 61 -28.38 7.75 -18.61
N LEU A 62 -28.91 6.62 -19.08
CA LEU A 62 -28.53 5.31 -18.57
C LEU A 62 -27.06 5.01 -18.86
N ILE A 63 -26.58 5.33 -20.06
CA ILE A 63 -25.16 5.24 -20.42
C ILE A 63 -24.32 6.19 -19.53
N GLY A 64 -24.76 7.42 -19.34
CA GLY A 64 -24.11 8.38 -18.44
C GLY A 64 -23.99 7.85 -17.01
N PHE A 65 -25.05 7.23 -16.49
CA PHE A 65 -25.06 6.66 -15.15
C PHE A 65 -24.06 5.52 -14.99
N VAL A 66 -23.95 4.64 -16.00
CA VAL A 66 -22.96 3.55 -16.02
C VAL A 66 -21.53 4.10 -16.05
N ILE A 67 -21.27 5.15 -16.82
CA ILE A 67 -19.95 5.80 -16.87
C ILE A 67 -19.60 6.42 -15.51
N ILE A 68 -20.54 7.14 -14.87
CA ILE A 68 -20.34 7.75 -13.55
C ILE A 68 -20.03 6.67 -12.50
N MET A 69 -20.79 5.58 -12.49
CA MET A 69 -20.55 4.43 -11.58
C MET A 69 -19.15 3.84 -11.76
N PHE A 70 -18.69 3.69 -13.00
CA PHE A 70 -17.34 3.19 -13.30
C PHE A 70 -16.25 4.15 -12.82
N TRP A 71 -16.42 5.44 -13.06
CA TRP A 71 -15.50 6.49 -12.58
C TRP A 71 -15.40 6.54 -11.07
N LEU A 72 -16.54 6.52 -10.36
CA LEU A 72 -16.59 6.46 -8.91
C LEU A 72 -15.84 5.22 -8.41
N ARG A 73 -16.15 4.02 -8.90
CA ARG A 73 -15.47 2.79 -8.48
C ARG A 73 -13.93 2.89 -8.57
N ASN A 74 -13.42 3.41 -9.69
CA ASN A 74 -11.98 3.56 -9.89
C ASN A 74 -11.37 4.61 -8.95
N TRP A 75 -12.07 5.71 -8.70
CA TRP A 75 -11.63 6.75 -7.77
C TRP A 75 -11.55 6.23 -6.33
N TRP A 76 -12.56 5.50 -5.87
CA TRP A 76 -12.58 4.88 -4.54
C TRP A 76 -11.46 3.83 -4.39
N LYS A 77 -11.21 3.01 -5.42
CA LYS A 77 -10.10 2.04 -5.40
C LYS A 77 -8.74 2.73 -5.25
N LYS A 78 -8.49 3.78 -6.05
CA LYS A 78 -7.24 4.57 -5.99
C LYS A 78 -7.04 5.21 -4.61
N ARG A 79 -8.11 5.70 -3.98
CA ARG A 79 -8.04 6.29 -2.63
C ARG A 79 -7.68 5.27 -1.55
N LYS A 80 -8.26 4.08 -1.62
CA LYS A 80 -8.00 2.99 -0.67
C LYS A 80 -6.55 2.52 -0.78
N ASP A 81 -6.06 2.32 -1.99
CA ASP A 81 -4.67 1.90 -2.24
C ASP A 81 -3.68 2.96 -1.73
N ASN A 82 -3.95 4.25 -2.00
CA ASN A 82 -3.11 5.34 -1.48
C ASN A 82 -3.11 5.40 0.05
N SER A 83 -4.25 5.23 0.73
CA SER A 83 -4.31 5.30 2.19
C SER A 83 -3.52 4.18 2.90
N LEU A 84 -3.50 2.98 2.30
CA LEU A 84 -2.74 1.85 2.82
C LEU A 84 -1.25 2.04 2.58
N TYR A 85 -0.87 2.49 1.38
CA TYR A 85 0.52 2.82 1.08
C TYR A 85 1.02 3.94 1.97
N ASP A 86 0.26 5.01 2.17
CA ASP A 86 0.68 6.14 3.02
C ASP A 86 0.78 5.75 4.51
N PHE A 87 -0.06 4.81 4.97
CA PHE A 87 0.05 4.23 6.32
C PHE A 87 1.30 3.36 6.50
N LEU A 88 1.64 2.54 5.49
CA LEU A 88 2.82 1.67 5.51
C LEU A 88 4.11 2.41 5.14
N SER A 89 4.01 3.53 4.44
CA SER A 89 5.14 4.32 3.99
C SER A 89 5.76 5.04 5.17
N ARG A 90 7.09 4.91 5.27
CA ARG A 90 7.89 5.70 6.20
C ARG A 90 7.67 7.19 5.88
N PRO A 91 7.38 8.03 6.88
CA PRO A 91 7.24 9.46 6.64
C PRO A 91 8.54 10.02 6.03
N ASN A 92 8.44 10.95 5.08
CA ASN A 92 9.58 11.75 4.60
C ASN A 92 10.02 12.78 5.66
N ASP A 93 10.26 12.32 6.89
CA ASP A 93 10.70 13.17 7.99
C ASP A 93 12.24 13.30 7.96
N PRO A 94 12.80 14.53 7.94
CA PRO A 94 14.24 14.75 8.04
C PRO A 94 14.88 14.11 9.28
N ALA A 95 14.13 13.81 10.35
CA ALA A 95 14.62 13.07 11.51
C ALA A 95 15.28 11.73 11.12
N PHE A 96 14.84 11.10 10.03
CA PHE A 96 15.39 9.84 9.55
C PHE A 96 16.81 9.94 8.95
N ASN A 97 17.30 11.15 8.70
CA ASN A 97 18.68 11.40 8.25
C ASN A 97 19.65 11.56 9.43
N TYR A 98 19.14 11.81 10.63
CA TYR A 98 19.95 11.92 11.85
C TYR A 98 20.31 10.50 12.32
N ARG A 99 21.42 9.94 11.82
CA ARG A 99 21.84 8.54 12.09
C ARG A 99 23.23 8.40 12.71
N VAL A 100 23.91 9.52 12.91
CA VAL A 100 25.27 9.57 13.45
C VAL A 100 25.38 10.79 14.35
N ASP A 101 25.91 10.60 15.55
CA ASP A 101 26.23 11.69 16.49
C ASP A 101 27.27 11.19 17.51
N THR A 102 27.78 12.11 18.30
CA THR A 102 28.70 11.87 19.41
C THR A 102 27.95 11.81 20.75
N PHE A 103 28.34 10.84 21.58
CA PHE A 103 27.76 10.62 22.90
C PHE A 103 28.82 10.39 23.97
N GLY A 104 28.43 10.76 25.20
CA GLY A 104 29.15 10.51 26.43
C GLY A 104 30.50 11.21 26.60
N VAL A 105 31.22 10.81 27.65
CA VAL A 105 32.40 11.54 28.19
C VAL A 105 33.56 11.56 27.20
N ASP A 106 33.74 10.47 26.45
CA ASP A 106 34.86 10.33 25.50
C ASP A 106 34.50 10.88 24.10
N ASN A 107 33.32 11.51 23.96
CA ASN A 107 32.78 11.99 22.68
C ASN A 107 32.84 10.92 21.57
N ALA A 108 32.54 9.67 21.94
CA ALA A 108 32.56 8.56 21.01
C ALA A 108 31.50 8.79 19.93
N LYS A 109 31.84 8.54 18.67
CA LYS A 109 30.87 8.58 17.57
C LYS A 109 30.06 7.30 17.57
N TRP A 110 28.75 7.44 17.43
CA TRP A 110 27.81 6.33 17.34
C TRP A 110 26.99 6.46 16.08
N THR A 111 26.53 5.32 15.58
CA THR A 111 25.58 5.24 14.48
C THR A 111 24.44 4.29 14.85
N TRP A 112 23.29 4.52 14.26
CA TRP A 112 22.10 3.69 14.46
C TRP A 112 21.24 3.71 13.20
N ASP A 113 20.33 2.77 13.14
CA ASP A 113 19.32 2.66 12.11
C ASP A 113 17.92 2.84 12.72
N TYR A 114 16.95 3.04 11.82
CA TYR A 114 15.57 3.35 12.20
C TYR A 114 14.62 2.37 11.54
N ASP A 115 13.73 1.81 12.36
CA ASP A 115 12.55 1.11 11.91
C ASP A 115 11.31 1.97 12.13
N TRP A 116 10.41 1.92 11.15
CA TRP A 116 9.08 2.53 11.25
C TRP A 116 8.08 1.49 11.72
N GLU A 117 7.37 1.77 12.80
CA GLU A 117 6.26 0.92 13.27
C GLU A 117 4.93 1.56 12.85
N PRO A 118 4.29 1.09 11.75
CA PRO A 118 3.10 1.75 11.18
C PRO A 118 1.93 1.82 12.16
N TYR A 119 1.77 0.76 12.97
CA TYR A 119 0.67 0.63 13.92
C TYR A 119 0.74 1.63 15.07
N LYS A 120 1.95 1.90 15.57
CA LYS A 120 2.17 2.84 16.67
C LYS A 120 2.48 4.26 16.19
N LYS A 121 2.69 4.43 14.88
CA LYS A 121 3.16 5.67 14.26
C LYS A 121 4.41 6.20 14.96
N SER A 122 5.30 5.30 15.34
CA SER A 122 6.50 5.61 16.13
C SER A 122 7.76 5.10 15.45
N ILE A 123 8.86 5.79 15.71
CA ILE A 123 10.19 5.42 15.26
C ILE A 123 10.82 4.51 16.32
N ILE A 124 11.41 3.41 15.88
CA ILE A 124 12.21 2.51 16.71
C ILE A 124 13.68 2.71 16.32
N VAL A 125 14.53 3.03 17.30
CA VAL A 125 15.97 3.10 17.13
C VAL A 125 16.56 1.70 17.24
N LYS A 126 17.34 1.25 16.25
CA LYS A 126 17.96 -0.07 16.18
C LYS A 126 19.44 0.02 15.82
N ASP A 127 20.15 -1.08 16.03
CA ASP A 127 21.55 -1.25 15.63
C ASP A 127 22.45 -0.10 16.09
N VAL A 128 22.28 0.30 17.36
CA VAL A 128 23.08 1.34 17.99
C VAL A 128 24.49 0.81 18.21
N LEU A 129 25.41 1.26 17.37
CA LEU A 129 26.79 0.77 17.30
C LEU A 129 27.78 1.94 17.34
N PRO A 130 28.93 1.78 18.01
CA PRO A 130 29.98 2.77 17.97
C PRO A 130 30.70 2.75 16.60
N LEU A 131 31.24 3.90 16.22
CA LEU A 131 32.09 4.07 15.05
C LEU A 131 33.55 4.12 15.46
N CYS A 132 34.39 3.43 14.71
CA CYS A 132 35.83 3.43 14.91
C CYS A 132 36.40 4.84 14.70
N PRO A 133 37.10 5.44 15.67
CA PRO A 133 37.66 6.77 15.51
C PRO A 133 38.79 6.85 14.47
N VAL A 134 39.39 5.71 14.09
CA VAL A 134 40.47 5.66 13.09
C VAL A 134 39.92 5.58 11.67
N CYS A 135 38.99 4.66 11.40
CA CYS A 135 38.53 4.35 10.04
C CYS A 135 37.04 4.63 9.80
N ASN A 136 36.33 5.14 10.82
CA ASN A 136 34.91 5.48 10.80
C ASN A 136 33.97 4.32 10.41
N SER A 137 34.44 3.07 10.54
CA SER A 137 33.60 1.88 10.31
C SER A 137 32.78 1.55 11.56
N LYS A 138 31.64 0.88 11.38
CA LYS A 138 30.88 0.26 12.48
C LYS A 138 31.80 -0.70 13.26
N MET A 139 31.71 -0.67 14.58
CA MET A 139 32.41 -1.58 15.49
C MET A 139 31.44 -2.62 16.03
N GLU A 140 31.96 -3.79 16.39
CA GLU A 140 31.19 -4.89 16.99
C GLU A 140 31.49 -4.94 18.49
N PHE A 141 30.48 -5.15 19.32
CA PHE A 141 30.68 -5.31 20.77
C PHE A 141 31.42 -6.60 21.08
N ASP A 142 32.44 -6.52 21.93
CA ASP A 142 33.17 -7.67 22.44
C ASP A 142 32.37 -8.32 23.58
N GLY A 143 31.47 -9.25 23.26
CA GLY A 143 30.85 -10.16 24.24
C GLY A 143 29.32 -10.24 24.21
N PHE A 144 28.79 -11.31 24.80
CA PHE A 144 27.34 -11.64 24.80
C PHE A 144 26.49 -10.79 25.75
N TYR A 145 27.08 -10.08 26.72
CA TYR A 145 26.32 -9.44 27.81
C TYR A 145 26.77 -8.03 28.23
N THR A 146 27.89 -7.51 27.73
CA THR A 146 28.39 -6.18 28.12
C THR A 146 28.85 -5.38 26.92
N SER A 147 28.14 -4.30 26.60
CA SER A 147 28.47 -3.32 25.55
C SER A 147 29.61 -2.35 25.93
N ASN A 148 30.48 -2.76 26.86
CA ASN A 148 31.54 -1.92 27.45
C ASN A 148 32.83 -1.89 26.64
N SER A 149 32.92 -2.71 25.59
CA SER A 149 34.05 -2.70 24.68
C SER A 149 33.58 -3.07 23.30
N ALA A 150 34.19 -2.45 22.30
CA ALA A 150 33.96 -2.82 20.92
C ALA A 150 35.28 -2.97 20.16
N THR A 151 35.27 -3.84 19.17
CA THR A 151 36.38 -4.08 18.25
C THR A 151 36.04 -3.59 16.86
N CYS A 152 37.01 -2.95 16.21
CA CYS A 152 36.86 -2.57 14.81
C CYS A 152 37.30 -3.73 13.91
N VAL A 153 36.33 -4.40 13.27
CA VAL A 153 36.60 -5.50 12.32
C VAL A 153 37.49 -5.05 11.17
N LYS A 154 37.26 -3.86 10.62
CA LYS A 154 38.03 -3.31 9.50
C LYS A 154 39.51 -3.13 9.86
N CYS A 155 39.80 -2.46 10.98
CA CYS A 155 41.17 -2.27 11.43
C CYS A 155 41.85 -3.60 11.77
N ARG A 156 41.10 -4.56 12.35
CA ARG A 156 41.60 -5.92 12.60
C ARG A 156 42.03 -6.63 11.31
N LEU A 157 41.24 -6.55 10.24
CA LEU A 157 41.58 -7.13 8.93
C LEU A 157 42.81 -6.46 8.28
N GLU A 158 43.07 -5.19 8.61
CA GLU A 158 44.26 -4.44 8.19
C GLU A 158 45.49 -4.70 9.08
N GLY A 159 45.41 -5.64 10.03
CA GLY A 159 46.49 -5.97 10.96
C GLY A 159 46.69 -4.97 12.10
N LYS A 160 45.81 -3.97 12.23
CA LYS A 160 45.82 -2.96 13.31
C LYS A 160 44.70 -3.26 14.28
N GLN A 161 44.96 -4.10 15.27
CA GLN A 161 43.95 -4.41 16.28
C GLN A 161 43.55 -3.12 17.03
N TYR A 162 42.28 -2.72 16.91
CA TYR A 162 41.75 -1.53 17.55
C TYR A 162 40.59 -1.93 18.46
N HIS A 163 40.85 -1.87 19.77
CA HIS A 163 39.87 -2.03 20.83
C HIS A 163 39.50 -0.66 21.38
N PHE A 164 38.20 -0.44 21.54
CA PHE A 164 37.67 0.77 22.13
C PHE A 164 36.89 0.41 23.38
N ASN A 165 37.34 0.93 24.53
CA ASN A 165 36.64 0.77 25.79
C ASN A 165 35.51 1.81 25.84
N LEU A 166 34.28 1.34 25.82
CA LEU A 166 33.07 2.15 25.83
C LEU A 166 32.69 2.42 27.26
N ARG A 167 32.82 3.68 27.68
CA ARG A 167 32.31 4.14 28.98
C ARG A 167 30.80 4.38 28.98
N GLN A 168 30.09 4.06 27.89
CA GLN A 168 28.64 4.16 27.78
C GLN A 168 28.05 2.88 27.21
N PHE A 169 26.89 2.49 27.74
CA PHE A 169 26.10 1.40 27.21
C PHE A 169 25.26 1.87 26.02
N ASP A 170 25.07 0.99 25.06
CA ASP A 170 24.19 1.17 23.89
C ASP A 170 22.75 1.54 24.30
N ILE A 171 22.25 0.98 25.41
CA ILE A 171 20.92 1.27 25.94
C ILE A 171 20.79 2.75 26.34
N ASP A 172 21.82 3.31 26.97
CA ASP A 172 21.80 4.71 27.41
C ASP A 172 21.93 5.67 26.21
N VAL A 173 22.76 5.29 25.23
CA VAL A 173 22.85 6.00 23.95
C VAL A 173 21.50 5.98 23.23
N SER A 174 20.82 4.84 23.19
CA SER A 174 19.48 4.71 22.58
C SER A 174 18.44 5.62 23.25
N LYS A 175 18.40 5.65 24.59
CA LYS A 175 17.52 6.54 25.35
C LYS A 175 17.80 8.02 25.05
N GLU A 176 19.07 8.39 24.96
CA GLU A 176 19.49 9.76 24.66
C GLU A 176 19.15 10.16 23.21
N ILE A 177 19.27 9.24 22.24
CA ILE A 177 18.80 9.45 20.86
C ILE A 177 17.29 9.74 20.86
N ILE A 178 16.49 8.91 21.55
CA ILE A 178 15.04 9.09 21.65
C ILE A 178 14.71 10.43 22.33
N ARG A 179 15.40 10.79 23.42
CA ARG A 179 15.23 12.09 24.09
C ARG A 179 15.46 13.24 23.11
N ARG A 180 16.57 13.22 22.37
CA ARG A 180 16.92 14.26 21.38
C ARG A 180 15.93 14.34 20.23
N LEU A 181 15.43 13.20 19.74
CA LEU A 181 14.37 13.14 18.74
C LEU A 181 13.10 13.86 19.23
N ASN A 182 12.71 13.61 20.48
CA ASN A 182 11.52 14.20 21.09
C ASN A 182 11.70 15.70 21.42
N THR A 183 12.89 16.14 21.83
CA THR A 183 13.15 17.57 22.15
C THR A 183 13.48 18.40 20.91
N GLY A 184 13.79 17.77 19.77
CA GLY A 184 14.17 18.45 18.53
C GLY A 184 15.64 18.90 18.46
N GLU A 185 16.46 18.55 19.46
CA GLU A 185 17.90 18.88 19.53
C GLU A 185 18.70 18.35 18.34
N TRP A 186 18.25 17.24 17.72
CA TRP A 186 18.87 16.64 16.54
C TRP A 186 19.02 17.61 15.37
N ARG A 187 18.13 18.60 15.23
CA ARG A 187 18.16 19.58 14.14
C ARG A 187 19.41 20.45 14.17
N ALA A 188 19.92 20.75 15.36
CA ALA A 188 21.14 21.55 15.51
C ALA A 188 22.41 20.75 15.18
N ARG A 189 22.34 19.42 15.21
CA ARG A 189 23.48 18.51 15.07
C ARG A 189 23.65 17.92 13.67
N MET A 190 22.66 18.11 12.79
CA MET A 190 22.73 17.72 11.39
C MET A 190 23.33 18.78 10.45
N LYS A 191 23.79 19.91 10.99
CA LYS A 191 24.51 20.96 10.24
C LYS A 191 26.00 20.63 10.16
#